data_AF-A0A9Q9HYX9-F1
#
_entry.id   AF-A0A9Q9HYX9-F1
#
_cell.length_a   1.000
_cell.length_b   1.000
_cell.length_c   1.000
_cell.angle_alpha   90.00
_cell.angle_beta   90.00
_cell.angle_gamma   90.00
#
_symmetry.space_group_name_H-M   'P 1'
#
loop_
_entity.id
_entity.type
_entity.pdbx_description
1 polymer ?
#
loop_
_entity_poly.entity_id
_entity_poly.type
_entity_poly.pdbx_seq_one_letter_code
_entity_poly.pdbx_strand_id
1 'polypeptide(L)'
;MSNPEARLALAKLIADRIVELGIEREYFMKAVGFTKESTFTCYLRGYSNLSLWQVPYVARTLQVDERRVLMMCLAQIHDNRVMGLFLRHMKSRKRGELA
;
A
#
# COMPACT_ATOMS: atom_id res chain seq x y z
N MET A 1 15.65 7.80 -3.47
CA MET A 1 15.19 7.73 -4.87
C MET A 1 13.88 6.96 -4.89
N SER A 2 12.90 7.37 -5.69
CA SER A 2 11.65 6.61 -5.87
C SER A 2 11.97 5.24 -6.47
N ASN A 3 11.35 4.17 -5.95
CA ASN A 3 11.54 2.80 -6.42
C ASN A 3 10.36 2.40 -7.34
N PRO A 4 10.55 2.35 -8.68
CA PRO A 4 9.49 2.02 -9.63
C PRO A 4 8.93 0.61 -9.47
N GLU A 5 9.78 -0.36 -9.13
CA GLU A 5 9.35 -1.75 -8.93
C GLU A 5 8.43 -1.86 -7.72
N ALA A 6 8.76 -1.17 -6.62
CA ALA A 6 7.91 -1.14 -5.44
C ALA A 6 6.55 -0.47 -5.72
N ARG A 7 6.53 0.60 -6.53
CA ARG A 7 5.28 1.24 -6.97
C ARG A 7 4.41 0.27 -7.76
N LEU A 8 4.99 -0.40 -8.76
CA LEU A 8 4.27 -1.36 -9.61
C LEU A 8 3.78 -2.57 -8.80
N ALA A 9 4.58 -3.06 -7.86
CA ALA A 9 4.17 -4.16 -6.98
C ALA A 9 2.95 -3.80 -6.13
N LEU A 10 2.91 -2.59 -5.57
CA LEU A 10 1.76 -2.12 -4.79
C LEU A 10 0.54 -1.84 -5.68
N ALA A 11 0.74 -1.18 -6.82
CA ALA A 11 -0.32 -0.94 -7.80
C ALA A 11 -0.97 -2.25 -8.28
N LYS A 12 -0.14 -3.28 -8.56
CA LYS A 12 -0.62 -4.61 -8.96
C LYS A 12 -1.43 -5.28 -7.85
N LEU A 13 -0.95 -5.27 -6.59
CA LEU A 13 -1.70 -5.80 -5.45
C LEU A 13 -3.09 -5.14 -5.35
N ILE A 14 -3.16 -3.82 -5.50
CA ILE A 14 -4.42 -3.07 -5.45
C ILE A 14 -5.33 -3.46 -6.61
N ALA A 15 -4.83 -3.47 -7.84
CA ALA A 15 -5.60 -3.81 -9.03
C ALA A 15 -6.16 -5.25 -8.95
N ASP A 16 -5.32 -6.21 -8.57
CA ASP A 16 -5.69 -7.62 -8.46
C ASP A 16 -6.79 -7.80 -7.39
N ARG A 17 -6.67 -7.15 -6.22
CA ARG A 17 -7.69 -7.23 -5.15
C ARG A 17 -8.99 -6.54 -5.48
N ILE A 18 -8.97 -5.44 -6.24
CA ILE A 18 -10.20 -4.80 -6.73
C ILE A 18 -10.99 -5.79 -7.59
N VAL A 19 -10.31 -6.47 -8.51
CA VAL A 19 -10.93 -7.48 -9.40
C VAL A 19 -11.41 -8.68 -8.60
N GLU A 20 -10.57 -9.23 -7.72
CA GLU A 20 -10.89 -10.42 -6.92
C GLU A 20 -12.13 -10.22 -6.02
N LEU A 21 -12.26 -9.03 -5.42
CA LEU A 21 -13.39 -8.69 -4.56
C LEU A 21 -14.61 -8.14 -5.31
N GLY A 22 -14.52 -7.96 -6.63
CA GLY A 22 -15.59 -7.36 -7.43
C GLY A 22 -15.91 -5.92 -7.03
N ILE A 23 -14.91 -5.17 -6.54
CA ILE A 23 -15.11 -3.79 -6.10
C ILE A 23 -15.23 -2.87 -7.30
N GLU A 24 -16.26 -2.04 -7.33
CA GLU A 24 -16.37 -0.99 -8.34
C GLU A 24 -15.21 0.01 -8.20
N ARG A 25 -14.54 0.29 -9.33
CA ARG A 25 -13.37 1.16 -9.35
C ARG A 25 -13.67 2.54 -8.76
N GLU A 26 -14.81 3.13 -9.09
CA GLU A 26 -15.22 4.44 -8.60
C GLU A 26 -15.41 4.42 -7.07
N TYR A 27 -16.05 3.37 -6.54
CA TYR A 27 -16.19 3.18 -5.11
C TYR A 27 -14.84 3.12 -4.40
N PHE A 28 -13.90 2.32 -4.92
CA PHE A 28 -12.54 2.24 -4.37
C PHE A 28 -11.86 3.62 -4.39
N MET A 29 -11.90 4.32 -5.52
CA MET A 29 -11.28 5.63 -5.68
C MET A 29 -11.81 6.63 -4.64
N LYS A 30 -13.13 6.68 -4.46
CA LYS A 30 -13.77 7.53 -3.45
C LYS A 30 -13.35 7.17 -2.03
N ALA A 31 -13.30 5.88 -1.70
CA ALA A 31 -12.91 5.41 -0.37
C ALA A 31 -11.46 5.73 -0.02
N VAL A 32 -10.56 5.69 -1.01
CA VAL A 32 -9.11 5.89 -0.84
C VAL A 32 -8.67 7.34 -1.15
N GLY A 33 -9.60 8.17 -1.62
CA GLY A 33 -9.39 9.59 -1.90
C GLY A 33 -8.66 9.89 -3.20
N PHE A 34 -8.77 9.01 -4.19
CA PHE A 34 -8.47 9.38 -5.58
C PHE A 34 -9.63 10.18 -6.16
N THR A 35 -9.42 11.47 -6.43
CA THR A 35 -10.47 12.38 -6.89
C THR A 35 -10.67 12.40 -8.41
N LYS A 36 -9.70 11.89 -9.18
CA LYS A 36 -9.73 11.85 -10.65
C LYS A 36 -9.27 10.49 -11.16
N GLU A 37 -9.96 9.98 -12.18
CA GLU A 37 -9.60 8.71 -12.83
C GLU A 37 -8.20 8.75 -13.46
N SER A 38 -7.80 9.90 -14.02
CA SER A 38 -6.46 10.09 -14.57
C SER A 38 -5.38 9.91 -13.50
N THR A 39 -5.58 10.43 -12.29
CA THR A 39 -4.65 10.27 -11.17
C THR A 39 -4.55 8.81 -10.75
N PHE A 40 -5.69 8.11 -10.66
CA PHE A 40 -5.69 6.68 -10.33
C PHE A 40 -5.04 5.83 -11.41
N THR A 41 -5.26 6.15 -12.69
CA THR A 41 -4.60 5.47 -13.83
C THR A 41 -3.09 5.70 -13.81
N CYS A 42 -2.63 6.93 -13.54
CA CYS A 42 -1.21 7.22 -13.37
C CYS A 42 -0.59 6.43 -12.21
N TYR A 43 -1.31 6.30 -11.10
CA TYR A 43 -0.90 5.47 -9.98
C TYR A 43 -0.78 3.99 -10.38
N LEU A 44 -1.78 3.42 -11.06
CA LEU A 44 -1.75 2.03 -11.49
C LEU A 44 -0.60 1.72 -12.48
N ARG A 45 -0.16 2.72 -13.25
CA ARG A 45 1.00 2.63 -14.14
C ARG A 45 2.34 2.86 -13.42
N GLY A 46 2.33 3.08 -12.11
CA GLY A 46 3.54 3.29 -11.30
C GLY A 46 4.17 4.67 -11.48
N TYR A 47 3.45 5.68 -11.98
CA TYR A 47 3.98 7.04 -12.13
C TYR A 47 3.93 7.87 -10.85
N SER A 48 3.09 7.48 -9.88
CA SER A 48 2.97 8.15 -8.58
C SER A 48 3.05 7.16 -7.42
N ASN A 49 3.43 7.67 -6.25
CA ASN A 49 3.44 6.89 -5.02
C ASN A 49 2.04 6.85 -4.40
N LEU A 50 1.71 5.77 -3.70
CA LEU A 50 0.64 5.80 -2.70
C LEU A 50 1.04 6.71 -1.54
N SER A 51 0.13 7.56 -1.06
CA SER A 51 0.37 8.40 0.12
C SER A 51 0.18 7.60 1.40
N LEU A 52 0.99 7.86 2.44
CA LEU A 52 0.93 7.13 3.71
C LEU A 52 -0.44 7.18 4.39
N TRP A 53 -1.15 8.31 4.31
CA TRP A 53 -2.48 8.44 4.90
C TRP A 53 -3.54 7.55 4.22
N GLN A 54 -3.29 7.13 2.97
CA GLN A 54 -4.21 6.25 2.22
C GLN A 54 -4.12 4.79 2.66
N VAL A 55 -3.01 4.38 3.30
CA VAL A 55 -2.74 3.00 3.75
C VAL A 55 -3.91 2.36 4.50
N PRO A 56 -4.47 2.96 5.58
CA PRO A 56 -5.58 2.33 6.31
C PRO A 56 -6.85 2.19 5.46
N TYR A 57 -7.10 3.10 4.52
CA TYR A 57 -8.27 3.02 3.62
C TYR A 57 -8.08 1.91 2.59
N VAL A 58 -6.90 1.83 1.97
CA VAL A 58 -6.55 0.74 1.05
C VAL A 58 -6.67 -0.62 1.75
N ALA A 59 -6.09 -0.75 2.94
CA ALA A 59 -6.10 -2.00 3.70
C ALA A 59 -7.53 -2.45 4.03
N ARG A 60 -8.37 -1.56 4.54
CA ARG A 60 -9.77 -1.85 4.87
C ARG A 60 -10.61 -2.18 3.65
N THR A 61 -10.55 -1.36 2.60
CA THR A 61 -11.36 -1.54 1.39
C THR A 61 -10.99 -2.83 0.65
N LEU A 62 -9.71 -3.20 0.62
CA LEU A 62 -9.24 -4.40 -0.08
C LEU A 62 -9.13 -5.65 0.80
N GLN A 63 -9.47 -5.53 2.09
CA GLN A 63 -9.35 -6.60 3.08
C GLN A 63 -7.94 -7.21 3.08
N VAL A 64 -6.91 -6.35 3.05
CA VAL A 64 -5.49 -6.74 3.09
C VAL A 64 -4.90 -6.30 4.42
N ASP A 65 -3.97 -7.08 4.96
CA ASP A 65 -3.19 -6.70 6.14
C ASP A 65 -2.58 -5.30 5.99
N GLU A 66 -2.97 -4.38 6.87
CA GLU A 66 -2.53 -2.98 6.84
C GLU A 66 -1.01 -2.86 6.94
N ARG A 67 -0.38 -3.74 7.73
CA ARG A 67 1.07 -3.75 7.88
C ARG A 67 1.77 -4.09 6.56
N ARG A 68 1.22 -5.04 5.78
CA ARG A 68 1.72 -5.35 4.44
C ARG A 68 1.62 -4.15 3.51
N VAL A 69 0.47 -3.46 3.49
CA VAL A 69 0.26 -2.26 2.67
C VAL A 69 1.21 -1.14 3.07
N LEU A 70 1.37 -0.89 4.38
CA LEU A 70 2.31 0.09 4.92
C LEU A 70 3.73 -0.17 4.43
N MET A 71 4.17 -1.44 4.44
CA MET A 71 5.52 -1.79 4.04
C MET A 71 5.78 -1.64 2.55
N MET A 72 4.82 -2.03 1.73
CA MET A 72 4.88 -1.77 0.30
C MET A 72 4.84 -0.26 0.02
N CYS A 73 4.08 0.50 0.82
CA CYS A 73 4.00 1.95 0.69
C CYS A 73 5.36 2.63 0.98
N LEU A 74 6.00 2.26 2.10
CA LEU A 74 7.32 2.77 2.49
C LEU A 74 8.43 2.39 1.49
N ALA A 75 8.35 1.19 0.91
CA ALA A 75 9.31 0.70 -0.09
C ALA A 75 9.35 1.55 -1.37
N GLN A 76 8.29 2.33 -1.67
CA GLN A 76 8.28 3.24 -2.82
C GLN A 76 9.25 4.42 -2.66
N ILE A 77 9.61 4.77 -1.42
CA ILE A 77 10.32 6.01 -1.05
C ILE A 77 11.71 5.70 -0.47
N HIS A 78 11.84 4.59 0.23
CA HIS A 78 13.03 4.22 0.98
C HIS A 78 13.81 3.07 0.34
N ASP A 79 15.12 3.08 0.53
CA ASP A 79 16.01 2.00 0.08
C ASP A 79 15.97 0.77 1.01
N ASN A 80 16.66 -0.28 0.60
CA ASN A 80 16.73 -1.54 1.34
C ASN A 80 17.30 -1.39 2.76
N ARG A 81 18.20 -0.42 2.98
CA ARG A 81 18.83 -0.18 4.30
C ARG A 81 17.79 0.36 5.27
N VAL A 82 17.03 1.37 4.86
CA VAL A 82 15.96 1.97 5.67
C VAL A 82 14.80 0.99 5.85
N MET A 83 14.41 0.26 4.80
CA MET A 83 13.39 -0.79 4.91
C MET A 83 13.78 -1.88 5.92
N GLY A 84 15.07 -2.22 5.99
CA GLY A 84 15.62 -3.12 7.01
C GLY A 84 15.42 -2.62 8.45
N LEU A 85 15.46 -1.30 8.68
CA LEU A 85 15.17 -0.72 10.00
C LEU A 85 13.69 -0.88 10.36
N PHE A 86 12.78 -0.50 9.46
CA PHE A 86 11.34 -0.65 9.68
C PHE A 86 10.95 -2.10 9.99
N LEU A 87 11.48 -3.06 9.22
CA LEU A 87 11.24 -4.49 9.45
C LEU A 87 11.68 -4.95 10.84
N ARG A 88 12.83 -4.49 11.33
CA ARG A 88 13.31 -4.83 12.69
C ARG A 88 12.39 -4.27 13.77
N HIS A 89 12.02 -2.99 13.67
CA HIS A 89 11.21 -2.35 14.70
C HIS A 89 9.77 -2.88 14.76
N MET A 90 9.15 -3.19 13.62
CA MET A 90 7.80 -3.75 13.64
C MET A 90 7.73 -5.25 13.97
N LYS A 91 8.85 -5.99 13.93
CA LYS A 91 8.88 -7.37 14.45
C LYS A 91 8.75 -7.41 15.98
N SER A 92 9.03 -6.29 16.65
CA SER A 92 9.13 -6.23 18.10
C SER A 92 7.79 -5.89 18.77
N ARG A 93 6.84 -6.85 18.77
CA ARG A 93 5.72 -6.87 19.74
C ARG A 93 5.13 -8.26 20.00
N LYS A 94 5.96 -9.32 19.95
CA LYS A 94 5.69 -10.62 20.59
C LYS A 94 6.61 -10.85 21.77
N ARG A 95 6.60 -9.94 22.74
CA ARG A 95 7.31 -10.10 24.02
C ARG A 95 6.40 -9.55 25.10
N GLY A 96 5.50 -10.40 25.61
CA GLY A 96 4.51 -10.02 26.62
C GLY A 96 3.28 -10.94 26.79
N GLU A 97 3.07 -11.97 25.96
CA GLU A 97 2.08 -13.02 26.24
C GLU A 97 2.82 -14.28 26.68
N LEU A 98 3.30 -14.28 27.92
CA LEU A 98 3.74 -15.41 28.75
C LEU A 98 4.28 -14.79 30.05
N ALA A 99 3.37 -14.35 30.90
CA ALA A 99 3.58 -14.12 32.32
C ALA A 99 2.24 -14.36 33.02
#